data_AF-A0A5E9FVJ2-F1
#
_entry.id   AF-A0A5E9FVJ2-F1
#
_cell.length_a   1.000
_cell.length_b   1.000
_cell.length_c   1.000
_cell.angle_alpha   90.00
_cell.angle_beta   90.00
_cell.angle_gamma   90.00
#
_symmetry.space_group_name_H-M   'P 1'
#
loop_
_entity.id
_entity.type
_entity.pdbx_description
1 polymer ?
#
loop_
_entity_poly.entity_id
_entity_poly.type
_entity_poly.pdbx_seq_one_letter_code
_entity_poly.pdbx_strand_id
1 'polypeptide(L)'
;MPPHLTQVHHVVPWQKGGLTDIDNAVLLCNASHSSIDTSGWDIDMRDGRPWVRGPLLFDPTQTWRPAGQNRAAIPAEKPNWNK
;
A
#
# COMPACT_ATOMS: atom_id res chain seq x y z
N MET A 1 8.02 -6.63 1.73
CA MET A 1 8.46 -7.12 0.40
C MET A 1 9.41 -6.12 -0.21
N PRO A 2 10.51 -6.52 -0.86
CA PRO A 2 11.37 -5.59 -1.60
C PRO A 2 10.65 -5.08 -2.87
N PRO A 3 10.92 -3.84 -3.32
CA PRO A 3 10.18 -3.23 -4.45
C PRO A 3 10.21 -4.04 -5.75
N HIS A 4 11.30 -4.74 -6.05
CA HIS A 4 11.42 -5.55 -7.27
C HIS A 4 10.55 -6.83 -7.28
N LEU A 5 9.97 -7.22 -6.13
CA LEU A 5 9.00 -8.32 -6.03
C LEU A 5 7.56 -7.83 -5.90
N THR A 6 7.32 -6.55 -6.22
CA THR A 6 6.00 -5.94 -6.15
C THR A 6 5.52 -5.51 -7.53
N GLN A 7 4.21 -5.50 -7.68
CA GLN A 7 3.49 -4.98 -8.82
C GLN A 7 2.69 -3.76 -8.36
N VAL A 8 2.53 -2.80 -9.27
CA VAL A 8 1.70 -1.63 -9.05
C VAL A 8 0.24 -2.03 -9.22
N HIS A 9 -0.57 -1.73 -8.22
CA HIS A 9 -2.02 -1.91 -8.22
C HIS A 9 -2.69 -0.54 -8.10
N HIS A 10 -3.65 -0.26 -8.98
CA HIS A 10 -4.46 0.96 -8.87
C HIS A 10 -5.52 0.78 -7.79
N VAL A 11 -5.65 1.73 -6.87
CA VAL A 11 -6.67 1.68 -5.81
C VAL A 11 -8.06 1.87 -6.38
N VAL A 12 -8.25 2.90 -7.23
CA VAL A 12 -9.38 2.98 -8.15
C VAL A 12 -8.92 2.37 -9.48
N PRO A 13 -9.51 1.25 -9.95
CA PRO A 13 -9.08 0.61 -11.19
C PRO A 13 -9.13 1.56 -12.39
N TRP A 14 -8.10 1.50 -13.25
CA TRP A 14 -8.01 2.31 -14.47
C TRP A 14 -9.27 2.18 -15.35
N GLN A 15 -9.77 0.94 -15.52
CA GLN A 15 -11.01 0.66 -16.27
C GLN A 15 -12.27 1.33 -15.69
N LYS A 16 -12.23 1.75 -14.42
CA LYS A 16 -13.31 2.50 -13.75
C LYS A 16 -13.04 4.01 -13.72
N GLY A 17 -12.05 4.49 -14.50
CA GLY A 17 -11.66 5.90 -14.58
C GLY A 17 -10.60 6.33 -13.57
N GLY A 18 -9.97 5.40 -12.86
CA GLY A 18 -8.85 5.72 -11.97
C GLY A 18 -7.63 6.27 -12.73
N LEU A 19 -7.03 7.32 -12.20
CA LEU A 19 -5.83 7.94 -12.77
C LEU A 19 -4.61 7.04 -12.58
N THR A 20 -3.67 7.10 -13.53
CA THR A 20 -2.35 6.47 -13.37
C THR A 20 -1.40 7.48 -12.75
N ASP A 21 -1.46 7.56 -11.42
CA ASP A 21 -0.59 8.41 -10.61
C ASP A 21 -0.19 7.70 -9.31
N ILE A 22 0.74 8.30 -8.58
CA ILE A 22 1.26 7.74 -7.33
C ILE A 22 0.28 7.85 -6.16
N ASP A 23 -0.73 8.72 -6.27
CA ASP A 23 -1.75 8.93 -5.24
C ASP A 23 -2.91 7.94 -5.38
N ASN A 24 -3.03 7.26 -6.52
CA ASN A 24 -4.01 6.22 -6.82
C ASN A 24 -3.35 4.83 -6.97
N ALA A 25 -2.13 4.63 -6.49
CA ALA A 25 -1.42 3.37 -6.69
C ALA A 25 -0.67 2.86 -5.45
N VAL A 26 -0.64 1.53 -5.31
CA VAL A 26 0.07 0.83 -4.22
C VAL A 26 0.91 -0.32 -4.75
N LEU A 27 1.95 -0.68 -4.01
CA LEU A 27 2.81 -1.82 -4.33
C LEU A 27 2.35 -3.07 -3.57
N LEU A 28 1.96 -4.11 -4.30
CA LEU A 28 1.54 -5.40 -3.74
C LEU A 28 2.44 -6.52 -4.26
N CYS A 29 2.65 -7.58 -3.48
CA CYS A 29 3.26 -8.80 -4.05
C CYS A 29 2.27 -9.48 -5.00
N ASN A 30 2.76 -10.37 -5.86
CA ASN A 30 1.92 -11.05 -6.86
C ASN A 30 0.67 -11.71 -6.25
N ALA A 31 0.84 -12.46 -5.14
CA ALA A 31 -0.28 -13.14 -4.49
C ALA A 31 -1.37 -12.17 -3.97
N SER A 32 -0.96 -11.11 -3.28
CA SER A 32 -1.89 -10.07 -2.81
C SER A 32 -2.52 -9.32 -3.98
N HIS A 33 -1.74 -8.98 -5.02
CA HIS A 33 -2.26 -8.30 -6.19
C HIS A 33 -3.35 -9.11 -6.90
N SER A 34 -3.16 -10.42 -7.05
CA SER A 34 -4.15 -11.29 -7.69
C SER A 34 -5.44 -11.47 -6.88
N SER A 35 -5.40 -11.26 -5.57
CA SER A 35 -6.52 -11.54 -4.66
C SER A 35 -7.19 -10.31 -4.07
N ILE A 36 -6.59 -9.12 -4.20
CA ILE A 36 -7.05 -7.93 -3.49
C ILE A 36 -8.53 -7.61 -3.77
N ASP A 37 -8.96 -7.72 -5.02
CA ASP A 37 -10.33 -7.43 -5.44
C ASP A 37 -11.39 -8.42 -4.92
N THR A 38 -10.99 -9.58 -4.41
CA THR A 38 -11.91 -10.67 -3.98
C THR A 38 -11.72 -11.11 -2.53
N SER A 39 -10.57 -10.81 -1.93
CA SER A 39 -10.20 -11.26 -0.60
C SER A 39 -10.95 -10.54 0.54
N GLY A 40 -11.68 -9.46 0.22
CA GLY A 40 -12.39 -8.62 1.20
C GLY A 40 -11.49 -7.64 1.95
N TRP A 41 -10.24 -7.46 1.48
CA TRP A 41 -9.37 -6.39 1.92
C TRP A 41 -9.64 -5.14 1.08
N ASP A 42 -9.78 -3.99 1.74
CA ASP A 42 -9.89 -2.71 1.07
C ASP A 42 -8.62 -1.89 1.25
N ILE A 43 -8.32 -1.06 0.25
CA ILE A 43 -7.21 -0.11 0.24
C ILE A 43 -7.76 1.28 -0.04
N ASP A 44 -7.22 2.28 0.63
CA ASP A 44 -7.51 3.70 0.43
C ASP A 44 -6.19 4.47 0.46
N MET A 45 -6.13 5.62 -0.24
CA MET A 45 -4.95 6.48 -0.27
C MET A 45 -5.28 7.81 0.41
N ARG A 46 -4.51 8.17 1.43
CA ARG A 46 -4.69 9.43 2.18
C ARG A 46 -3.35 10.10 2.35
N ASP A 47 -3.22 11.33 1.86
CA ASP A 47 -2.01 12.15 1.97
C ASP A 47 -0.75 11.40 1.50
N GLY A 48 -0.85 10.72 0.34
CA GLY A 48 0.24 9.94 -0.25
C GLY A 48 0.58 8.63 0.50
N ARG A 49 -0.28 8.20 1.44
CA ARG A 49 -0.07 6.99 2.24
C ARG A 49 -1.22 6.00 2.08
N PRO A 50 -0.92 4.71 1.85
CA PRO A 50 -1.94 3.68 1.84
C PRO A 50 -2.49 3.39 3.24
N TRP A 51 -3.80 3.23 3.30
CA TRP A 51 -4.58 2.73 4.43
C TRP A 51 -5.25 1.43 4.03
N VAL A 52 -5.34 0.51 4.97
CA VAL A 52 -5.90 -0.82 4.74
C VAL A 52 -7.03 -1.11 5.72
N ARG A 53 -8.05 -1.81 5.26
CA ARG A 53 -9.14 -2.35 6.08
C ARG A 53 -9.29 -3.83 5.75
N GLY A 54 -9.35 -4.67 6.77
CA GLY A 54 -9.41 -6.12 6.60
C GLY A 54 -10.83 -6.63 6.36
N PRO A 55 -11.01 -7.90 5.97
CA PRO A 55 -12.31 -8.55 5.90
C PRO A 55 -12.85 -8.77 7.32
N LEU A 56 -14.18 -8.85 7.48
CA LEU A 56 -14.84 -9.01 8.79
C LEU A 56 -14.30 -10.16 9.64
N LEU A 57 -13.86 -11.26 9.00
CA LEU A 57 -13.30 -12.41 9.70
C LEU A 57 -12.01 -12.08 10.46
N PHE A 58 -11.20 -11.14 9.96
CA PHE A 58 -9.90 -10.76 10.54
C PHE A 58 -9.92 -9.37 11.18
N ASP A 59 -10.82 -8.49 10.74
CA ASP A 59 -11.05 -7.16 11.28
C ASP A 59 -12.54 -6.91 11.52
N PRO A 60 -13.09 -7.41 12.64
CA PRO A 60 -14.50 -7.22 13.00
C PRO A 60 -14.86 -5.73 13.17
N THR A 61 -13.87 -4.89 13.48
CA THR A 61 -14.07 -3.45 13.66
C THR A 61 -14.14 -2.68 12.35
N GLN A 62 -13.74 -3.29 11.22
CA GLN A 62 -13.70 -2.63 9.91
C GLN A 62 -12.98 -1.28 9.96
N THR A 63 -11.89 -1.22 10.72
CA THR A 63 -11.19 0.03 11.00
C THR A 63 -10.07 0.23 9.99
N TRP A 64 -10.06 1.39 9.34
CA TRP A 64 -8.94 1.81 8.50
C TRP A 64 -7.68 1.99 9.34
N ARG A 65 -6.60 1.30 8.96
CA ARG A 65 -5.30 1.42 9.61
C ARG A 65 -4.26 1.86 8.58
N PRO A 66 -3.31 2.73 8.95
CA PRO A 66 -2.25 3.10 8.02
C PRO A 66 -1.40 1.87 7.73
N ALA A 67 -1.05 1.64 6.47
CA ALA A 67 -0.11 0.61 6.11
C ALA A 67 1.28 0.91 6.70
N GLY A 68 2.15 -0.10 6.72
CA GLY A 68 3.50 0.01 7.27
C GLY A 68 4.28 1.20 6.67
N GLN A 69 5.10 1.84 7.51
CA GLN A 69 5.99 2.93 7.09
C GLN A 69 6.98 2.40 6.04
N ASN A 70 7.16 3.14 4.94
CA ASN A 70 8.25 2.86 4.01
C ASN A 70 9.59 3.17 4.69
N ARG A 71 10.59 2.30 4.49
CA ARG A 71 11.93 2.48 5.07
C ARG A 71 12.57 3.84 4.75
N ALA A 72 12.23 4.42 3.59
CA ALA A 72 12.75 5.71 3.14
C ALA A 72 12.17 6.89 3.92
N ALA A 73 11.02 6.72 4.57
CA ALA A 73 10.45 7.74 5.46
C ALA A 73 11.01 7.67 6.89
N ILE A 74 11.85 6.67 7.20
CA ILE A 74 12.61 6.65 8.45
C ILE A 74 13.75 7.67 8.30
N PRO A 75 13.87 8.67 9.19
CA PRO A 75 15.01 9.58 9.16
C PRO A 75 16.31 8.78 9.23
N ALA A 76 17.13 8.84 8.17
CA ALA A 76 18.44 8.21 8.20
C ALA A 76 19.35 8.93 9.21
N GLU A 77 20.09 8.16 10.01
CA GLU A 77 21.19 8.71 10.80
C GLU A 77 22.15 9.45 9.87
N LYS A 78 22.59 10.65 10.25
CA LYS A 78 23.52 11.44 9.44
C LYS A 78 24.78 10.60 9.20
N PRO A 79 25.18 10.34 7.96
CA PRO A 79 26.36 9.54 7.70
C PRO A 79 27.60 10.22 8.29
N ASN A 80 28.34 9.46 9.10
CA ASN A 80 29.66 9.81 9.58
C ASN A 80 30.65 9.52 8.45
N TRP A 81 30.94 10.52 7.63
CA TRP A 81 31.93 10.43 6.55
C TRP A 81 33.37 10.75 7.00
N ASN A 82 33.59 11.01 8.30
CA ASN A 82 34.86 11.56 8.84
C ASN A 82 35.52 10.62 9.87
N LYS A 83 35.56 9.31 9.63
CA LYS A 83 36.35 8.35 10.42
C LYS A 83 37.47 7.74 9.59
#